data_AF-C0HDX2-F1
#
_entry.id   AF-C0HDX2-F1
#
_cell.length_a   1.000
_cell.length_b   1.000
_cell.length_c   1.000
_cell.angle_alpha   90.00
_cell.angle_beta   90.00
_cell.angle_gamma   90.00
#
_symmetry.space_group_name_H-M   'P 1'
#
loop_
_entity.id
_entity.type
_entity.pdbx_description
1 polymer ?
#
loop_
_entity_poly.entity_id
_entity_poly.type
_entity_poly.pdbx_seq_one_letter_code
_entity_poly.pdbx_strand_id
1 'polypeptide(L)'
;MLKERGVAPFSKWEKELPKIVFDPRFKAIPSHSTRRAIFDHYVRTRAEEERKEKRAALKAAVEAYKELLEEASEDINQKTDYQEFKRKWGADTRFEALDRKEREILFSEKVKAVQEKVQSMRKAVIANFKSMLRESKDITSTSRWAKVKENFRSDPRYKAMKHEERETIFNEYIVELKSAEQEAEQAAKAKVDEQAKLKERERETRKRKEREEQEMERVKMKIRRKEAVSSYQALLVEMIKDPKASWTESKPKLEKDPQGRARNPDLGQGDAEKLFRDHVKDLYERCVRDFRALLSEVITPEVAARTTAEGKTAINSWSEAKGHLRSDLRYNKLPSKDKESIWRRYADDLTRKLRQSDTKEKDKSDTDGKQPRSSDPPRRR
;
A
#
# COMPACT_ATOMS: atom_id res chain seq x y z
N MET A 1 22.62 52.08 63.24
CA MET A 1 23.58 51.29 64.03
C MET A 1 24.54 50.45 63.19
N LEU A 2 24.14 49.31 62.59
CA LEU A 2 25.08 48.41 61.87
C LEU A 2 25.82 49.11 60.72
N LYS A 3 25.12 49.98 59.98
CA LYS A 3 25.71 50.86 58.94
C LYS A 3 26.70 51.87 59.51
N GLU A 4 26.30 52.59 60.55
CA GLU A 4 27.13 53.61 61.22
C GLU A 4 28.40 53.01 61.84
N ARG A 5 28.33 51.76 62.31
CA ARG A 5 29.47 51.04 62.91
C ARG A 5 30.34 50.33 61.87
N GLY A 6 30.09 50.53 60.59
CA GLY A 6 30.93 50.01 59.50
C GLY A 6 30.98 48.48 59.46
N VAL A 7 29.87 47.81 59.81
CA VAL A 7 29.79 46.34 59.71
C VAL A 7 29.90 45.95 58.24
N ALA A 8 30.98 45.24 57.89
CA ALA A 8 31.27 44.89 56.51
C ALA A 8 30.31 43.82 55.97
N PRO A 9 29.96 43.86 54.67
CA PRO A 9 29.33 42.74 53.99
C PRO A 9 30.16 41.46 54.18
N PHE A 10 29.50 40.32 54.42
CA PHE A 10 30.09 39.01 54.73
C PHE A 10 30.88 38.86 56.05
N SER A 11 30.90 39.88 56.93
CA SER A 11 31.50 39.73 58.25
C SER A 11 30.76 38.69 59.11
N LYS A 12 31.51 37.93 59.91
CA LYS A 12 30.96 37.00 60.90
C LYS A 12 30.45 37.76 62.12
N TRP A 13 29.31 37.37 62.66
CA TRP A 13 28.67 37.98 63.85
C TRP A 13 29.63 38.13 65.02
N GLU A 14 30.41 37.09 65.33
CA GLU A 14 31.32 37.05 66.47
C GLU A 14 32.44 38.10 66.33
N LYS A 15 32.83 38.42 65.08
CA LYS A 15 33.86 39.42 64.76
C LYS A 15 33.35 40.87 64.91
N GLU A 16 32.07 41.09 64.64
CA GLU A 16 31.46 42.43 64.66
C GLU A 16 30.77 42.74 66.00
N LEU A 17 30.46 41.70 66.79
CA LEU A 17 29.79 41.80 68.09
C LEU A 17 30.47 42.81 69.05
N PRO A 18 31.81 42.81 69.24
CA PRO A 18 32.47 43.77 70.13
C PRO A 18 32.25 45.23 69.73
N LYS A 19 32.02 45.52 68.44
CA LYS A 19 31.80 46.88 67.91
C LYS A 19 30.38 47.40 68.15
N ILE A 20 29.43 46.49 68.38
CA ILE A 20 28.00 46.80 68.44
C ILE A 20 27.38 46.50 69.81
N VAL A 21 27.99 45.64 70.64
CA VAL A 21 27.45 45.17 71.93
C VAL A 21 27.18 46.29 72.94
N PHE A 22 27.97 47.37 72.90
CA PHE A 22 27.80 48.52 73.79
C PHE A 22 26.82 49.57 73.25
N ASP A 23 26.30 49.44 72.02
CA ASP A 23 25.34 50.40 71.47
C ASP A 23 23.97 50.31 72.20
N PRO A 24 23.39 51.43 72.65
CA PRO A 24 22.06 51.43 73.27
C PRO A 24 20.98 50.74 72.44
N ARG A 25 21.02 50.88 71.10
CA ARG A 25 20.07 50.24 70.17
C ARG A 25 20.26 48.74 70.06
N PHE A 26 21.47 48.22 70.32
CA PHE A 26 21.72 46.79 70.41
C PHE A 26 21.09 46.21 71.68
N LYS A 27 21.24 46.90 72.82
CA LYS A 27 20.65 46.50 74.11
C LYS A 27 19.11 46.52 74.10
N ALA A 28 18.51 47.45 73.35
CA ALA A 28 17.06 47.61 73.23
C ALA A 28 16.32 46.42 72.58
N ILE A 29 17.01 45.56 71.82
CA ILE A 29 16.43 44.34 71.22
C ILE A 29 16.72 43.19 72.17
N PRO A 30 15.79 42.62 72.95
CA PRO A 30 16.16 41.71 74.05
C PRO A 30 16.64 40.33 73.57
N SER A 31 16.06 39.81 72.50
CA SER A 31 16.31 38.44 72.01
C SER A 31 17.59 38.35 71.17
N HIS A 32 18.48 37.43 71.55
CA HIS A 32 19.68 37.12 70.77
C HIS A 32 19.33 36.66 69.33
N SER A 33 18.30 35.83 69.18
CA SER A 33 17.84 35.35 67.87
C SER A 33 17.41 36.50 66.96
N THR A 34 16.65 37.46 67.50
CA THR A 34 16.21 38.65 66.76
C THR A 34 17.39 39.54 66.38
N ARG A 35 18.35 39.79 67.30
CA ARG A 35 19.56 40.57 66.99
C ARG A 35 20.40 39.89 65.88
N ARG A 36 20.55 38.56 65.94
CA ARG A 36 21.29 37.78 64.94
C ARG A 36 20.59 37.82 63.58
N ALA A 37 19.27 37.64 63.53
CA ALA A 37 18.49 37.71 62.30
C ALA A 37 18.58 39.09 61.62
N ILE A 38 18.54 40.19 62.40
CA ILE A 38 18.70 41.56 61.88
C ILE A 38 20.11 41.77 61.30
N PHE A 39 21.14 41.25 61.97
CA PHE A 39 22.51 41.32 61.47
C PHE A 39 22.68 40.52 60.18
N ASP A 40 22.22 39.27 60.15
CA ASP A 40 22.33 38.41 58.96
C ASP A 40 21.57 39.02 57.77
N HIS A 41 20.39 39.61 58.00
CA HIS A 41 19.63 40.36 57.00
C HIS A 41 20.38 41.60 56.52
N TYR A 42 20.94 42.41 57.42
CA TYR A 42 21.70 43.60 57.08
C TYR A 42 22.94 43.27 56.24
N VAL A 43 23.72 42.27 56.66
CA VAL A 43 24.94 41.84 55.95
C VAL A 43 24.60 41.32 54.56
N ARG A 44 23.50 40.55 54.41
CA ARG A 44 23.00 40.09 53.11
C ARG A 44 22.55 41.25 52.22
N THR A 45 21.70 42.13 52.73
CA THR A 45 21.18 43.27 51.98
C THR A 45 22.29 44.20 51.51
N ARG A 46 23.27 44.49 52.38
CA ARG A 46 24.44 45.32 52.04
C ARG A 46 25.32 44.69 50.97
N ALA A 47 25.53 43.38 51.06
CA ALA A 47 26.25 42.61 50.04
C ALA A 47 25.53 42.63 48.68
N GLU A 48 24.19 42.68 48.67
CA GLU A 48 23.39 42.78 47.44
C GLU A 48 23.38 44.20 46.88
N GLU A 49 23.24 45.22 47.73
CA GLU A 49 23.35 46.64 47.38
C GLU A 49 24.70 46.94 46.73
N GLU A 50 25.83 46.56 47.35
CA GLU A 50 27.16 46.81 46.79
C GLU A 50 27.36 46.10 45.44
N ARG A 51 26.86 44.87 45.29
CA ARG A 51 26.88 44.16 44.00
C ARG A 51 26.00 44.83 42.95
N LYS A 52 24.85 45.39 43.36
CA LYS A 52 23.95 46.12 42.46
C LYS A 52 24.58 47.43 42.01
N GLU A 53 25.21 48.17 42.92
CA GLU A 53 25.94 49.41 42.62
C GLU A 53 27.12 49.15 41.67
N LYS A 54 27.95 48.13 41.92
CA LYS A 54 29.04 47.73 41.02
C LYS A 54 28.53 47.35 39.62
N ARG A 55 27.45 46.57 39.54
CA ARG A 55 26.82 46.21 38.25
C ARG A 55 26.21 47.42 37.55
N ALA A 56 25.58 48.34 38.29
CA ALA A 56 25.00 49.56 37.74
C ALA A 56 26.09 50.51 37.23
N ALA A 57 27.20 50.66 37.95
CA ALA A 57 28.35 51.46 37.55
C ALA A 57 29.01 50.89 36.28
N LEU A 58 29.22 49.58 36.22
CA LEU A 58 29.73 48.92 35.01
C LEU A 58 28.78 49.11 33.83
N LYS A 59 27.47 48.94 34.03
CA LYS A 59 26.47 49.17 32.98
C LYS A 59 26.50 50.63 32.49
N ALA A 60 26.61 51.59 33.40
CA ALA A 60 26.71 53.00 33.04
C ALA A 60 28.00 53.30 32.25
N ALA A 61 29.13 52.70 32.64
CA ALA A 61 30.39 52.81 31.90
C ALA A 61 30.30 52.20 30.50
N VAL A 62 29.63 51.05 30.35
CA VAL A 62 29.36 50.42 29.05
C VAL A 62 28.51 51.30 28.15
N GLU A 63 27.41 51.87 28.66
CA GLU A 63 26.57 52.76 27.85
C GLU A 63 27.29 54.05 27.48
N ALA A 64 28.05 54.65 28.40
CA ALA A 64 28.88 55.81 28.10
C ALA A 64 29.94 55.51 27.01
N TYR A 65 30.54 54.31 27.04
CA TYR A 65 31.45 53.88 25.97
C TYR A 65 30.73 53.67 24.63
N LYS A 66 29.50 53.16 24.63
CA LYS A 66 28.70 53.07 23.39
C LYS A 66 28.35 54.43 22.83
N GLU A 67 28.01 55.41 23.68
CA GLU A 67 27.78 56.79 23.25
C GLU A 67 29.05 57.38 22.59
N LEU A 68 30.22 57.12 23.16
CA LEU A 68 31.50 57.47 22.55
C LEU A 68 31.68 56.81 21.17
N LEU A 69 31.32 55.53 21.01
CA LEU A 69 31.38 54.83 19.72
C LEU A 69 30.39 55.39 18.69
N GLU A 70 29.24 55.91 19.12
CA GLU A 70 28.29 56.60 18.23
C GLU A 70 28.81 57.99 17.83
N GLU A 71 29.37 58.75 18.77
CA GLU A 71 29.99 60.05 18.50
C GLU A 71 31.19 59.90 17.54
N ALA A 72 31.96 58.83 17.70
CA ALA A 72 33.07 58.47 16.82
C ALA A 72 32.63 57.78 15.51
N SER A 73 31.33 57.67 15.21
CA SER A 73 30.84 56.88 14.07
C SER A 73 31.35 57.37 12.71
N GLU A 74 31.72 58.64 12.57
CA GLU A 74 32.33 59.17 11.34
C GLU A 74 33.78 58.67 11.14
N ASP A 75 34.48 58.35 12.22
CA ASP A 75 35.84 57.79 12.19
C ASP A 75 35.86 56.25 12.11
N ILE A 76 34.74 55.60 12.48
CA ILE A 76 34.59 54.15 12.46
C ILE A 76 33.97 53.71 11.14
N ASN A 77 34.81 53.25 10.22
CA ASN A 77 34.40 52.60 8.99
C ASN A 77 34.57 51.07 9.09
N GLN A 78 34.11 50.35 8.05
CA GLN A 78 34.16 48.89 7.95
C GLN A 78 35.57 48.25 7.99
N LYS A 79 36.64 49.06 8.02
CA LYS A 79 38.05 48.64 8.07
C LYS A 79 38.83 49.30 9.22
N THR A 80 38.19 50.13 10.05
CA THR A 80 38.89 50.84 11.13
C THR A 80 39.44 49.83 12.13
N ASP A 81 40.74 49.93 12.42
CA ASP A 81 41.41 49.09 13.42
C ASP A 81 41.29 49.67 14.83
N TYR A 82 41.30 48.80 15.84
CA TYR A 82 41.18 49.21 17.23
C TYR A 82 42.32 50.15 17.68
N GLN A 83 43.55 49.96 17.19
CA GLN A 83 44.67 50.83 17.55
C GLN A 83 44.50 52.24 16.96
N GLU A 84 43.95 52.33 15.75
CA GLU A 84 43.65 53.62 15.11
C GLU A 84 42.56 54.39 15.88
N PHE A 85 41.49 53.69 16.27
CA PHE A 85 40.44 54.24 17.13
C PHE A 85 41.01 54.70 18.48
N LYS A 86 41.78 53.85 19.16
CA LYS A 86 42.41 54.15 20.44
C LYS A 86 43.34 55.36 20.37
N ARG A 87 44.10 55.54 19.28
CA ARG A 87 44.98 56.70 19.13
C ARG A 87 44.22 58.03 19.21
N LYS A 88 42.99 58.07 18.68
CA LYS A 88 42.16 59.29 18.64
C LYS A 88 41.30 59.45 19.90
N TRP A 89 40.69 58.37 20.38
CA TRP A 89 39.68 58.40 21.44
C TRP A 89 40.15 57.83 22.78
N GLY A 90 41.41 57.40 22.87
CA GLY A 90 41.95 56.69 24.04
C GLY A 90 42.11 57.53 25.30
N ALA A 91 42.09 58.85 25.19
CA ALA A 91 42.16 59.77 26.33
C ALA A 91 40.77 60.16 26.88
N ASP A 92 39.68 59.72 26.23
CA ASP A 92 38.31 60.00 26.69
C ASP A 92 38.03 59.26 28.01
N THR A 93 37.37 59.94 28.95
CA THR A 93 37.07 59.38 30.27
C THR A 93 36.16 58.14 30.18
N ARG A 94 35.27 58.09 29.18
CA ARG A 94 34.39 56.96 28.89
C ARG A 94 35.16 55.78 28.30
N PHE A 95 36.26 56.04 27.60
CA PHE A 95 37.18 55.03 27.10
C PHE A 95 37.99 54.40 28.25
N GLU A 96 38.55 55.21 29.15
CA GLU A 96 39.35 54.69 30.27
C GLU A 96 38.50 54.07 31.40
N ALA A 97 37.19 54.31 31.44
CA ALA A 97 36.27 53.75 32.43
C ALA A 97 36.05 52.23 32.32
N LEU A 98 36.38 51.62 31.17
CA LEU A 98 36.23 50.19 30.92
C LEU A 98 37.58 49.46 30.82
N ASP A 99 37.56 48.17 31.13
CA ASP A 99 38.75 47.35 30.91
C ASP A 99 39.04 47.17 29.40
N ARG A 100 40.24 46.72 29.07
CA ARG A 100 40.66 46.56 27.67
C ARG A 100 39.79 45.56 26.91
N LYS A 101 39.40 44.46 27.55
CA LYS A 101 38.66 43.37 26.92
C LYS A 101 37.25 43.81 26.58
N GLU A 102 36.57 44.50 27.49
CA GLU A 102 35.22 45.02 27.27
C GLU A 102 35.19 46.07 26.14
N ARG A 103 36.19 46.96 26.10
CA ARG A 103 36.35 47.94 25.00
C ARG A 103 36.50 47.28 23.65
N GLU A 104 37.42 46.31 23.52
CA GLU A 104 37.67 45.62 22.24
C GLU A 104 36.43 44.86 21.75
N ILE A 105 35.64 44.25 22.66
CA ILE A 105 34.38 43.59 22.31
C ILE A 105 33.36 44.58 21.76
N LEU A 106 33.07 45.67 22.49
CA LEU A 106 32.08 46.67 22.08
C LEU A 106 32.49 47.39 20.79
N PHE A 107 33.78 47.68 20.62
CA PHE A 107 34.31 48.24 19.38
C PHE A 107 34.14 47.27 18.20
N SER A 108 34.48 46.00 18.39
CA SER A 108 34.32 44.96 17.35
C SER A 108 32.86 44.80 16.94
N GLU A 109 31.93 44.80 17.90
CA GLU A 109 30.48 44.79 17.63
C GLU A 109 30.04 46.00 16.79
N LYS A 110 30.54 47.21 17.12
CA LYS A 110 30.25 48.42 16.34
C LYS A 110 30.77 48.34 14.91
N VAL A 111 32.03 47.92 14.71
CA VAL A 111 32.62 47.76 13.37
C VAL A 111 31.84 46.73 12.56
N LYS A 112 31.45 45.61 13.17
CA LYS A 112 30.62 44.59 12.54
C LYS A 112 29.25 45.14 12.13
N ALA A 113 28.58 45.89 13.00
CA ALA A 113 27.31 46.53 12.68
C ALA A 113 27.43 47.53 11.51
N VAL A 114 28.52 48.31 11.46
CA VAL A 114 28.83 49.20 10.34
C VAL A 114 29.04 48.40 9.04
N GLN A 115 29.81 47.31 9.09
CA GLN A 115 30.05 46.43 7.96
C GLN A 115 28.75 45.80 7.43
N GLU A 116 27.89 45.28 8.31
CA GLU A 116 26.59 44.71 7.95
C GLU A 116 25.66 45.76 7.33
N LYS A 117 25.64 46.99 7.87
CA LYS A 117 24.86 48.10 7.31
C LYS A 117 25.35 48.45 5.90
N VAL A 118 26.66 48.56 5.67
CA VAL A 118 27.22 48.83 4.33
C VAL A 118 26.91 47.69 3.36
N GLN A 119 27.05 46.44 3.78
CA GLN A 119 26.70 45.28 2.95
C GLN A 119 25.20 45.23 2.62
N SER A 120 24.33 45.51 3.58
CA SER A 120 22.87 45.56 3.38
C SER A 120 22.48 46.63 2.38
N MET A 121 23.03 47.85 2.52
CA MET A 121 22.81 48.93 1.57
C MET A 121 23.31 48.56 0.16
N ARG A 122 24.49 47.94 0.04
CA ARG A 122 25.01 47.46 -1.24
C ARG A 122 24.10 46.40 -1.87
N LYS A 123 23.61 45.43 -1.08
CA LYS A 123 22.65 44.42 -1.55
C LYS A 123 21.35 45.05 -2.03
N ALA A 124 20.84 46.06 -1.34
CA ALA A 124 19.64 46.79 -1.75
C ALA A 124 19.85 47.53 -3.09
N VAL A 125 21.01 48.17 -3.28
CA VAL A 125 21.36 48.81 -4.56
C VAL A 125 21.42 47.78 -5.69
N ILE A 126 22.08 46.64 -5.47
CA ILE A 126 22.15 45.55 -6.47
C ILE A 126 20.75 45.00 -6.78
N ALA A 127 19.92 44.77 -5.77
CA ALA A 127 18.55 44.28 -5.95
C ALA A 127 17.69 45.26 -6.77
N ASN A 128 17.78 46.55 -6.47
CA ASN A 128 17.10 47.61 -7.22
C ASN A 128 17.58 47.68 -8.67
N PHE A 129 18.89 47.55 -8.89
CA PHE A 129 19.45 47.48 -10.24
C PHE A 129 18.95 46.25 -11.01
N LYS A 130 18.96 45.05 -10.40
CA LYS A 130 18.39 43.85 -11.03
C LYS A 130 16.88 43.98 -11.28
N SER A 131 16.13 44.70 -10.44
CA SER A 131 14.71 44.99 -10.68
C SER A 131 14.50 45.81 -11.94
N MET A 132 15.28 46.88 -12.10
CA MET A 132 15.27 47.70 -13.31
C MET A 132 15.56 46.86 -14.56
N LEU A 133 16.54 45.94 -14.50
CA LEU A 133 16.83 45.03 -15.60
C LEU A 133 15.66 44.08 -15.91
N ARG A 134 14.93 43.59 -14.89
CA ARG A 134 13.73 42.74 -15.07
C ARG A 134 12.56 43.47 -15.71
N GLU A 135 12.40 44.75 -15.40
CA GLU A 135 11.32 45.58 -15.97
C GLU A 135 11.53 45.87 -17.47
N SER A 136 12.77 45.74 -17.95
CA SER A 136 13.13 45.97 -19.35
C SER A 136 12.78 44.77 -20.23
N LYS A 137 11.80 44.95 -21.12
CA LYS A 137 11.38 43.95 -22.11
C LYS A 137 12.45 43.63 -23.17
N ASP A 138 13.40 44.54 -23.37
CA ASP A 138 14.46 44.39 -24.37
C ASP A 138 15.62 43.48 -23.91
N ILE A 139 15.61 43.05 -22.64
CA ILE A 139 16.63 42.14 -22.10
C ILE A 139 16.15 40.69 -22.19
N THR A 140 16.96 39.89 -22.87
CA THR A 140 16.85 38.44 -22.99
C THR A 140 18.10 37.76 -22.43
N SER A 141 18.07 36.44 -22.25
CA SER A 141 19.21 35.63 -21.82
C SER A 141 20.43 35.67 -22.75
N THR A 142 20.32 36.26 -23.95
CA THR A 142 21.42 36.44 -24.92
C THR A 142 21.87 37.88 -25.09
N SER A 143 21.29 38.81 -24.30
CA SER A 143 21.58 40.24 -24.39
C SER A 143 23.01 40.57 -23.96
N ARG A 144 23.58 41.63 -24.55
CA ARG A 144 24.94 42.11 -24.28
C ARG A 144 24.90 43.48 -23.63
N TRP A 145 25.67 43.67 -22.55
CA TRP A 145 25.70 44.90 -21.77
C TRP A 145 25.89 46.17 -22.63
N ALA A 146 26.86 46.13 -23.55
CA ALA A 146 27.19 47.25 -24.43
C ALA A 146 26.01 47.77 -25.27
N LYS A 147 25.01 46.91 -25.58
CA LYS A 147 23.85 47.29 -26.39
C LYS A 147 22.71 47.89 -25.57
N VAL A 148 22.59 47.51 -24.30
CA VAL A 148 21.41 47.83 -23.48
C VAL A 148 21.70 48.90 -22.42
N LYS A 149 22.96 49.11 -22.06
CA LYS A 149 23.35 50.05 -20.97
C LYS A 149 22.87 51.49 -21.18
N GLU A 150 22.73 51.91 -22.43
CA GLU A 150 22.33 53.28 -22.80
C GLU A 150 20.88 53.57 -22.40
N ASN A 151 20.02 52.55 -22.44
CA ASN A 151 18.59 52.66 -22.13
C ASN A 151 18.33 53.01 -20.66
N PHE A 152 19.32 52.78 -19.79
CA PHE A 152 19.19 52.93 -18.35
C PHE A 152 19.87 54.21 -17.80
N ARG A 153 20.53 55.00 -18.65
CA ARG A 153 21.35 56.15 -18.20
C ARG A 153 20.58 57.17 -17.35
N SER A 154 19.27 57.35 -17.61
CA SER A 154 18.41 58.28 -16.88
C SER A 154 17.88 57.71 -15.56
N ASP A 155 17.83 56.38 -15.39
CA ASP A 155 17.20 55.73 -14.23
C ASP A 155 18.02 55.97 -12.94
N PRO A 156 17.38 56.42 -11.84
CA PRO A 156 18.06 56.60 -10.56
C PRO A 156 18.76 55.34 -10.03
N ARG A 157 18.20 54.15 -10.26
CA ARG A 157 18.75 52.85 -9.82
C ARG A 157 20.01 52.49 -10.60
N TYR A 158 20.09 52.88 -11.88
CA TYR A 158 21.31 52.77 -12.67
C TYR A 158 22.42 53.70 -12.16
N LYS A 159 22.06 54.97 -11.87
CA LYS A 159 23.00 55.97 -11.34
C LYS A 159 23.52 55.62 -9.94
N ALA A 160 22.68 55.04 -9.09
CA ALA A 160 23.04 54.66 -7.72
C ALA A 160 24.10 53.54 -7.65
N MET A 161 24.24 52.74 -8.72
CA MET A 161 25.22 51.66 -8.76
C MET A 161 26.56 52.13 -9.36
N LYS A 162 27.66 51.65 -8.78
CA LYS A 162 29.03 51.98 -9.22
C LYS A 162 29.26 51.54 -10.66
N HIS A 163 29.96 52.37 -11.44
CA HIS A 163 30.17 52.13 -12.86
C HIS A 163 30.87 50.80 -13.14
N GLU A 164 31.87 50.45 -12.32
CA GLU A 164 32.70 49.24 -12.44
C GLU A 164 31.91 47.96 -12.14
N GLU A 165 30.81 48.06 -11.40
CA GLU A 165 30.01 46.90 -10.98
C GLU A 165 28.85 46.61 -11.94
N ARG A 166 28.48 47.56 -12.82
CA ARG A 166 27.26 47.44 -13.63
C ARG A 166 27.27 46.28 -14.60
N GLU A 167 28.38 46.09 -15.29
CA GLU A 167 28.51 45.00 -16.25
C GLU A 167 28.55 43.64 -15.54
N THR A 168 29.24 43.54 -14.41
CA THR A 168 29.30 42.31 -13.60
C THR A 168 27.91 41.90 -13.13
N ILE A 169 27.17 42.82 -12.50
CA ILE A 169 25.81 42.55 -12.00
C ILE A 169 24.84 42.26 -13.15
N PHE A 170 25.00 42.91 -14.31
CA PHE A 170 24.23 42.58 -15.51
C PHE A 170 24.52 41.15 -15.99
N ASN A 171 25.79 40.75 -16.08
CA ASN A 171 26.17 39.40 -16.50
C ASN A 171 25.66 38.34 -15.53
N GLU A 172 25.71 38.59 -14.22
CA GLU A 172 25.06 37.74 -13.21
C GLU A 172 23.56 37.59 -13.49
N TYR A 173 22.86 38.70 -13.78
CA TYR A 173 21.45 38.66 -14.12
C TYR A 173 21.17 37.86 -15.41
N ILE A 174 22.03 37.97 -16.43
CA ILE A 174 21.91 37.14 -17.65
C ILE A 174 22.09 35.65 -17.35
N VAL A 175 23.02 35.28 -16.46
CA VAL A 175 23.19 33.89 -16.02
C VAL A 175 21.96 33.41 -15.25
N GLU A 176 21.39 34.24 -14.36
CA GLU A 176 20.15 33.94 -13.64
C GLU A 176 18.98 33.71 -14.62
N LEU A 177 18.84 34.56 -15.66
CA LEU A 177 17.83 34.37 -16.70
C LEU A 177 17.99 33.04 -17.45
N LYS A 178 19.22 32.68 -17.84
CA LYS A 178 19.49 31.40 -18.50
C LYS A 178 19.12 30.18 -17.63
N SER A 179 19.47 30.23 -16.34
CA SER A 179 19.13 29.16 -15.40
C SER A 179 17.61 29.02 -15.28
N ALA A 180 16.90 30.15 -15.11
CA ALA A 180 15.45 30.16 -15.00
C ALA A 180 14.75 29.63 -16.28
N GLU A 181 15.26 29.99 -17.47
CA GLU A 181 14.76 29.45 -18.75
C GLU A 181 14.96 27.93 -18.84
N GLN A 182 16.14 27.43 -18.48
CA GLN A 182 16.46 26.00 -18.50
C GLN A 182 15.63 25.21 -17.48
N GLU A 183 15.44 25.74 -16.27
CA GLU A 183 14.59 25.15 -15.24
C GLU A 183 13.13 25.10 -15.68
N ALA A 184 12.63 26.16 -16.32
CA ALA A 184 11.28 26.20 -16.86
C ALA A 184 11.07 25.17 -17.99
N GLU A 185 12.05 25.02 -18.88
CA GLU A 185 12.02 24.00 -19.94
C GLU A 185 12.00 22.58 -19.36
N GLN A 186 12.87 22.30 -18.38
CA GLN A 186 12.89 21.00 -17.69
C GLN A 186 11.59 20.71 -16.96
N ALA A 187 11.02 21.70 -16.27
CA ALA A 187 9.74 21.56 -15.59
C ALA A 187 8.59 21.33 -16.59
N ALA A 188 8.59 22.00 -17.75
CA ALA A 188 7.61 21.78 -18.81
C ALA A 188 7.71 20.36 -19.38
N LYS A 189 8.93 19.90 -19.67
CA LYS A 189 9.19 18.53 -20.14
C LYS A 189 8.72 17.49 -19.13
N ALA A 190 9.04 17.66 -17.85
CA ALA A 190 8.61 16.76 -16.78
C ALA A 190 7.08 16.66 -16.68
N LYS A 191 6.36 17.77 -16.82
CA LYS A 191 4.88 17.78 -16.84
C LYS A 191 4.31 17.02 -18.03
N VAL A 192 4.90 17.16 -19.22
CA VAL A 192 4.48 16.41 -20.42
C VAL A 192 4.70 14.92 -20.24
N ASP A 193 5.87 14.52 -19.73
CA ASP A 193 6.22 13.12 -19.48
C ASP A 193 5.30 12.50 -18.41
N GLU A 194 4.98 13.24 -17.34
CA GLU A 194 4.04 12.81 -16.32
C GLU A 194 2.63 12.63 -16.89
N GLN A 195 2.15 13.59 -17.68
CA GLN A 195 0.85 13.50 -18.34
C GLN A 195 0.78 12.33 -19.33
N ALA A 196 1.88 12.03 -20.05
CA ALA A 196 1.96 10.89 -20.94
C ALA A 196 1.86 9.56 -20.16
N LYS A 197 2.58 9.43 -19.04
CA LYS A 197 2.52 8.26 -18.15
C LYS A 197 1.12 8.04 -17.57
N LEU A 198 0.43 9.11 -17.17
CA LEU A 198 -0.95 9.03 -16.68
C LEU A 198 -1.90 8.54 -17.78
N LYS A 199 -1.80 9.10 -18.99
CA LYS A 199 -2.62 8.67 -20.14
C LYS A 199 -2.33 7.22 -20.54
N GLU A 200 -1.09 6.76 -20.43
CA GLU A 200 -0.72 5.38 -20.70
C GLU A 200 -1.34 4.42 -19.67
N ARG A 201 -1.21 4.73 -18.37
CA ARG A 201 -1.86 3.95 -17.30
C ARG A 201 -3.38 3.90 -17.44
N GLU A 202 -4.00 5.01 -17.83
CA GLU A 202 -5.45 5.06 -18.09
C GLU A 202 -5.83 4.13 -19.27
N ARG A 203 -5.02 4.10 -20.34
CA ARG A 203 -5.25 3.19 -21.47
C ARG A 203 -5.07 1.73 -21.08
N GLU A 204 -4.07 1.40 -20.27
CA GLU A 204 -3.84 0.03 -19.79
C GLU A 204 -4.98 -0.45 -18.89
N THR A 205 -5.38 0.38 -17.92
CA THR A 205 -6.50 0.07 -17.02
C THR A 205 -7.81 -0.10 -17.79
N ARG A 206 -8.08 0.74 -18.79
CA ARG A 206 -9.24 0.60 -19.67
C ARG A 206 -9.21 -0.72 -20.44
N LYS A 207 -8.07 -1.06 -21.06
CA LYS A 207 -7.90 -2.33 -21.78
C LYS A 207 -8.07 -3.54 -20.87
N ARG A 208 -7.58 -3.47 -19.64
CA ARG A 208 -7.75 -4.54 -18.65
C ARG A 208 -9.22 -4.71 -18.28
N LYS A 209 -9.91 -3.61 -17.96
CA LYS A 209 -11.33 -3.63 -17.62
C LYS A 209 -12.18 -4.18 -18.76
N GLU A 210 -11.88 -3.81 -20.00
CA GLU A 210 -12.57 -4.34 -21.19
C GLU A 210 -12.37 -5.86 -21.33
N ARG A 211 -11.15 -6.37 -21.09
CA ARG A 211 -10.88 -7.82 -21.10
C ARG A 211 -11.64 -8.56 -19.99
N GLU A 212 -11.63 -8.01 -18.79
CA GLU A 212 -12.36 -8.57 -17.63
C GLU A 212 -13.87 -8.58 -17.92
N GLU A 213 -14.42 -7.52 -18.52
CA GLU A 213 -15.82 -7.46 -18.92
C GLU A 213 -16.18 -8.49 -20.00
N GLN A 214 -15.34 -8.64 -21.03
CA GLN A 214 -15.52 -9.67 -22.06
C GLN A 214 -15.44 -11.08 -21.48
N GLU A 215 -14.54 -11.33 -20.53
CA GLU A 215 -14.43 -12.62 -19.84
C GLU A 215 -15.68 -12.89 -18.99
N MET A 216 -16.13 -11.89 -18.22
CA MET A 216 -17.36 -11.96 -17.43
C MET A 216 -18.58 -12.24 -18.29
N GLU A 217 -18.72 -11.60 -19.45
CA GLU A 217 -19.81 -11.87 -20.40
C GLU A 217 -19.74 -13.29 -20.98
N ARG A 218 -18.54 -13.79 -21.30
CA ARG A 218 -18.37 -15.20 -21.70
C ARG A 218 -18.79 -16.17 -20.61
N VAL A 219 -18.45 -15.88 -19.36
CA VAL A 219 -18.86 -16.70 -18.20
C VAL A 219 -20.39 -16.65 -18.03
N LYS A 220 -21.01 -15.47 -18.06
CA LYS A 220 -22.47 -15.32 -17.98
C LYS A 220 -23.18 -16.06 -19.11
N MET A 221 -22.69 -15.98 -20.35
CA MET A 221 -23.25 -16.73 -21.48
C MET A 221 -23.17 -18.24 -21.25
N LYS A 222 -22.06 -18.75 -20.72
CA LYS A 222 -21.93 -20.18 -20.37
C LYS A 222 -22.92 -20.60 -19.29
N ILE A 223 -23.12 -19.77 -18.26
CA ILE A 223 -24.09 -20.04 -17.18
C ILE A 223 -25.51 -20.10 -17.75
N ARG A 224 -25.93 -19.07 -18.49
CA ARG A 224 -27.25 -19.03 -19.14
C ARG A 224 -27.51 -20.23 -20.04
N ARG A 225 -26.52 -20.61 -20.87
CA ARG A 225 -26.60 -21.81 -21.71
C ARG A 225 -26.75 -23.08 -20.89
N LYS A 226 -25.97 -23.24 -19.81
CA LYS A 226 -26.06 -24.41 -18.93
C LYS A 226 -27.44 -24.50 -18.26
N GLU A 227 -27.96 -23.38 -17.78
CA GLU A 227 -29.30 -23.28 -17.20
C GLU A 227 -30.38 -23.62 -18.22
N ALA A 228 -30.28 -23.08 -19.45
CA ALA A 228 -31.21 -23.41 -20.53
C ALA A 228 -31.20 -24.91 -20.88
N VAL A 229 -30.01 -25.52 -20.96
CA VAL A 229 -29.85 -26.97 -21.19
C VAL A 229 -30.47 -27.78 -20.06
N SER A 230 -30.16 -27.47 -18.80
CA SER A 230 -30.71 -28.19 -17.64
C SER A 230 -32.23 -28.03 -17.54
N SER A 231 -32.74 -26.84 -17.82
CA SER A 231 -34.18 -26.56 -17.86
C SER A 231 -34.89 -27.38 -18.95
N TYR A 232 -34.32 -27.44 -20.15
CA TYR A 232 -34.84 -28.26 -21.24
C TYR A 232 -34.75 -29.77 -20.96
N GLN A 233 -33.68 -30.24 -20.33
CA GLN A 233 -33.57 -31.63 -19.89
C GLN A 233 -34.66 -32.00 -18.87
N ALA A 234 -34.99 -31.10 -17.94
CA ALA A 234 -36.11 -31.30 -17.02
C ALA A 234 -37.45 -31.44 -17.77
N LEU A 235 -37.70 -30.59 -18.77
CA LEU A 235 -38.86 -30.71 -19.65
C LEU A 235 -38.92 -32.09 -20.35
N LEU A 236 -37.78 -32.60 -20.84
CA LEU A 236 -37.72 -33.91 -21.47
C LEU A 236 -38.07 -35.04 -20.49
N VAL A 237 -37.59 -34.97 -19.25
CA VAL A 237 -37.94 -35.94 -18.19
C VAL A 237 -39.44 -35.90 -17.86
N GLU A 238 -40.04 -34.71 -17.83
CA GLU A 238 -41.47 -34.53 -17.57
C GLU A 238 -42.34 -35.08 -18.71
N MET A 239 -42.00 -34.73 -19.96
CA MET A 239 -42.87 -34.91 -21.12
C MET A 239 -42.58 -36.17 -21.94
N ILE A 240 -41.33 -36.64 -21.96
CA ILE A 240 -40.89 -37.78 -22.78
C ILE A 240 -40.54 -38.95 -21.87
N LYS A 241 -41.48 -39.90 -21.78
CA LYS A 241 -41.31 -41.14 -21.00
C LYS A 241 -41.18 -42.39 -21.86
N ASP A 242 -41.50 -42.29 -23.14
CA ASP A 242 -41.43 -43.41 -24.09
C ASP A 242 -40.03 -43.50 -24.71
N PRO A 243 -39.31 -44.63 -24.54
CA PRO A 243 -38.00 -44.85 -25.18
C PRO A 243 -38.06 -44.97 -26.72
N LYS A 244 -39.24 -44.90 -27.34
CA LYS A 244 -39.43 -44.87 -28.80
C LYS A 244 -39.95 -43.54 -29.33
N ALA A 245 -39.99 -42.50 -28.49
CA ALA A 245 -40.51 -41.20 -28.89
C ALA A 245 -39.77 -40.64 -30.12
N SER A 246 -40.54 -40.18 -31.12
CA SER A 246 -39.99 -39.50 -32.31
C SER A 246 -39.82 -38.01 -32.06
N TRP A 247 -38.75 -37.42 -32.60
CA TRP A 247 -38.51 -35.98 -32.55
C TRP A 247 -39.61 -35.19 -33.25
N THR A 248 -40.05 -35.63 -34.42
CA THR A 248 -41.06 -34.93 -35.24
C THR A 248 -42.41 -34.83 -34.54
N GLU A 249 -42.79 -35.86 -33.80
CA GLU A 249 -44.05 -35.91 -33.03
C GLU A 249 -43.95 -35.19 -31.69
N SER A 250 -42.77 -35.21 -31.08
CA SER A 250 -42.53 -34.65 -29.74
C SER A 250 -42.26 -33.15 -29.78
N LYS A 251 -41.59 -32.66 -30.83
CA LYS A 251 -41.18 -31.25 -30.96
C LYS A 251 -42.34 -30.25 -30.79
N PRO A 252 -43.50 -30.39 -31.47
CA PRO A 252 -44.60 -29.44 -31.29
C PRO A 252 -45.19 -29.44 -29.87
N LYS A 253 -45.05 -30.54 -29.12
CA LYS A 253 -45.52 -30.64 -27.73
C LYS A 253 -44.54 -29.95 -26.78
N LEU A 254 -43.24 -30.14 -27.00
CA LEU A 254 -42.17 -29.50 -26.22
C LEU A 254 -42.15 -27.98 -26.46
N GLU A 255 -42.42 -27.52 -27.68
CA GLU A 255 -42.49 -26.08 -28.02
C GLU A 255 -43.71 -25.35 -27.45
N LYS A 256 -44.73 -26.08 -27.00
CA LYS A 256 -45.92 -25.55 -26.32
C LYS A 256 -45.77 -25.47 -24.80
N ASP A 257 -44.58 -25.80 -24.28
CA ASP A 257 -44.25 -25.65 -22.87
C ASP A 257 -44.53 -24.20 -22.39
N PRO A 258 -45.36 -23.99 -21.36
CA PRO A 258 -45.69 -22.65 -20.86
C PRO A 258 -44.48 -21.86 -20.36
N GLN A 259 -43.45 -22.56 -19.88
CA GLN A 259 -42.19 -21.96 -19.44
C GLN A 259 -41.26 -21.60 -20.61
N GLY A 260 -41.63 -21.96 -21.84
CA GLY A 260 -40.86 -21.65 -23.04
C GLY A 260 -39.48 -22.31 -23.09
N ARG A 261 -39.24 -23.37 -22.31
CA ARG A 261 -37.91 -23.99 -22.14
C ARG A 261 -37.32 -24.48 -23.46
N ALA A 262 -38.16 -24.97 -24.37
CA ALA A 262 -37.77 -25.40 -25.71
C ALA A 262 -37.49 -24.25 -26.70
N ARG A 263 -37.94 -23.03 -26.41
CA ARG A 263 -37.77 -21.83 -27.24
C ARG A 263 -36.72 -20.87 -26.68
N ASN A 264 -36.02 -21.26 -25.61
CA ASN A 264 -35.03 -20.42 -24.96
C ASN A 264 -33.89 -20.08 -25.94
N PRO A 265 -33.59 -18.79 -26.21
CA PRO A 265 -32.52 -18.39 -27.13
C PRO A 265 -31.12 -18.89 -26.74
N ASP A 266 -30.88 -19.13 -25.45
CA ASP A 266 -29.61 -19.65 -24.95
C ASP A 266 -29.46 -21.17 -25.18
N LEU A 267 -30.55 -21.85 -25.56
CA LEU A 267 -30.53 -23.21 -26.09
C LEU A 267 -30.13 -23.14 -27.57
N GLY A 268 -28.90 -23.55 -27.88
CA GLY A 268 -28.32 -23.35 -29.21
C GLY A 268 -29.10 -24.06 -30.33
N GLN A 269 -28.89 -23.58 -31.55
CA GLN A 269 -29.53 -24.14 -32.74
C GLN A 269 -29.15 -25.62 -32.92
N GLY A 270 -30.15 -26.51 -32.83
CA GLY A 270 -29.96 -27.96 -32.91
C GLY A 270 -29.69 -28.66 -31.57
N ASP A 271 -29.42 -27.94 -30.49
CA ASP A 271 -29.21 -28.53 -29.16
C ASP A 271 -30.49 -29.21 -28.65
N ALA A 272 -31.66 -28.63 -28.94
CA ALA A 272 -32.95 -29.17 -28.53
C ALA A 272 -33.20 -30.59 -29.08
N GLU A 273 -32.85 -30.82 -30.35
CA GLU A 273 -32.99 -32.13 -30.98
C GLU A 273 -31.94 -33.12 -30.46
N LYS A 274 -30.70 -32.66 -30.29
CA LYS A 274 -29.63 -33.49 -29.74
C LYS A 274 -29.98 -33.98 -28.33
N LEU A 275 -30.36 -33.07 -27.44
CA LEU A 275 -30.74 -33.39 -26.05
C LEU A 275 -31.94 -34.32 -26.00
N PHE A 276 -32.91 -34.15 -26.90
CA PHE A 276 -34.03 -35.07 -27.05
C PHE A 276 -33.56 -36.49 -27.40
N ARG A 277 -32.70 -36.63 -28.42
CA ARG A 277 -32.18 -37.93 -28.86
C ARG A 277 -31.34 -38.60 -27.77
N ASP A 278 -30.51 -37.83 -27.07
CA ASP A 278 -29.71 -38.31 -25.94
C ASP A 278 -30.63 -38.81 -24.80
N HIS A 279 -31.68 -38.06 -24.45
CA HIS A 279 -32.66 -38.48 -23.44
C HIS A 279 -33.42 -39.75 -23.82
N VAL A 280 -33.89 -39.86 -25.07
CA VAL A 280 -34.57 -41.06 -25.56
C VAL A 280 -33.64 -42.28 -25.53
N LYS A 281 -32.36 -42.09 -25.89
CA LYS A 281 -31.33 -43.13 -25.78
C LYS A 281 -31.13 -43.56 -24.31
N ASP A 282 -31.01 -42.62 -23.38
CA ASP A 282 -30.84 -42.91 -21.96
C ASP A 282 -32.05 -43.66 -21.37
N LEU A 283 -33.27 -43.31 -21.78
CA LEU A 283 -34.49 -44.05 -21.43
C LEU A 283 -34.45 -45.49 -21.94
N TYR A 284 -34.04 -45.68 -23.19
CA TYR A 284 -33.90 -47.01 -23.78
C TYR A 284 -32.83 -47.83 -23.05
N GLU A 285 -31.66 -47.25 -22.78
CA GLU A 285 -30.58 -47.92 -22.03
C GLU A 285 -30.99 -48.28 -20.61
N ARG A 286 -31.80 -47.43 -19.95
CA ARG A 286 -32.41 -47.76 -18.66
C ARG A 286 -33.35 -48.96 -18.78
N CYS A 287 -34.22 -48.99 -19.79
CA CYS A 287 -35.09 -50.15 -20.04
C CYS A 287 -34.28 -51.44 -20.26
N VAL A 288 -33.15 -51.36 -20.97
CA VAL A 288 -32.24 -52.50 -21.18
C VAL A 288 -31.60 -52.96 -19.87
N ARG A 289 -31.12 -52.04 -19.02
CA ARG A 289 -30.57 -52.37 -17.69
C ARG A 289 -31.61 -53.03 -16.79
N ASP A 290 -32.82 -52.47 -16.74
CA ASP A 290 -33.92 -53.01 -15.94
C ASP A 290 -34.32 -54.40 -16.44
N PHE A 291 -34.34 -54.62 -17.75
CA PHE A 291 -34.61 -55.95 -18.32
C PHE A 291 -33.50 -56.96 -18.00
N ARG A 292 -32.22 -56.56 -18.01
CA ARG A 292 -31.12 -57.44 -17.58
C ARG A 292 -31.22 -57.79 -16.09
N ALA A 293 -31.59 -56.83 -15.25
CA ALA A 293 -31.83 -57.09 -13.83
C ALA A 293 -32.97 -58.10 -13.64
N LEU A 294 -34.08 -57.92 -14.37
CA LEU A 294 -35.19 -58.88 -14.39
C LEU A 294 -34.72 -60.29 -14.78
N LEU A 295 -33.91 -60.41 -15.84
CA LEU A 295 -33.35 -61.71 -16.26
C LEU A 295 -32.55 -62.36 -15.14
N SER A 296 -31.73 -61.60 -14.41
CA SER A 296 -30.96 -62.13 -13.29
C SER A 296 -31.78 -62.51 -12.07
N GLU A 297 -32.88 -61.81 -11.81
CA GLU A 297 -33.77 -62.08 -10.68
C GLU A 297 -34.67 -63.30 -10.92
N VAL A 298 -35.15 -63.46 -12.16
CA VAL A 298 -36.17 -64.46 -12.51
C VAL A 298 -35.56 -65.75 -13.06
N ILE A 299 -34.47 -65.65 -13.83
CA ILE A 299 -33.76 -66.81 -14.40
C ILE A 299 -32.57 -67.13 -13.50
N THR A 300 -32.86 -67.53 -12.26
CA THR A 300 -31.84 -68.01 -11.31
C THR A 300 -31.29 -69.38 -11.75
N PRO A 301 -30.14 -69.85 -11.22
CA PRO A 301 -29.58 -71.15 -11.55
C PRO A 301 -30.57 -72.32 -11.41
N GLU A 302 -31.45 -72.25 -10.40
CA GLU A 302 -32.47 -73.27 -10.13
C GLU A 302 -33.61 -73.23 -11.16
N VAL A 303 -33.96 -72.05 -11.68
CA VAL A 303 -34.93 -71.90 -12.77
C VAL A 303 -34.28 -72.30 -14.10
N ALA A 304 -33.00 -72.00 -14.29
CA ALA A 304 -32.22 -72.38 -15.47
C ALA A 304 -32.01 -73.90 -15.61
N ALA A 305 -31.92 -74.63 -14.49
CA ALA A 305 -31.74 -76.09 -14.48
C ALA A 305 -33.06 -76.89 -14.63
N ARG A 306 -34.22 -76.25 -14.45
CA ARG A 306 -35.52 -76.91 -14.64
C ARG A 306 -35.72 -77.28 -16.10
N THR A 307 -36.00 -78.56 -16.33
CA THR A 307 -36.19 -79.12 -17.66
C THR A 307 -37.64 -79.53 -17.84
N THR A 308 -38.26 -79.07 -18.92
CA THR A 308 -39.60 -79.48 -19.34
C THR A 308 -39.58 -80.90 -19.93
N ALA A 309 -40.75 -81.52 -20.09
CA ALA A 309 -40.87 -82.85 -20.71
C ALA A 309 -40.25 -82.96 -22.12
N GLU A 310 -40.01 -81.82 -22.78
CA GLU A 310 -39.41 -81.70 -24.11
C GLU A 310 -37.90 -81.37 -24.09
N GLY A 311 -37.24 -81.38 -22.93
CA GLY A 311 -35.80 -81.06 -22.80
C GLY A 311 -35.46 -79.56 -22.85
N LYS A 312 -36.48 -78.68 -22.87
CA LYS A 312 -36.29 -77.21 -22.91
C LYS A 312 -36.14 -76.66 -21.50
N THR A 313 -35.26 -75.68 -21.36
CA THR A 313 -34.94 -74.95 -20.13
C THR A 313 -35.04 -73.43 -20.37
N ALA A 314 -35.11 -72.65 -19.29
CA ALA A 314 -35.15 -71.18 -19.36
C ALA A 314 -33.89 -70.52 -19.95
N ILE A 315 -32.82 -71.30 -20.19
CA ILE A 315 -31.56 -70.83 -20.81
C ILE A 315 -31.37 -71.30 -22.26
N ASN A 316 -32.06 -72.36 -22.70
CA ASN A 316 -31.95 -72.87 -24.08
C ASN A 316 -33.16 -72.55 -24.97
N SER A 317 -34.26 -72.06 -24.38
CA SER A 317 -35.51 -71.76 -25.08
C SER A 317 -36.04 -70.37 -24.71
N TRP A 318 -36.13 -69.48 -25.70
CA TRP A 318 -36.70 -68.15 -25.52
C TRP A 318 -38.18 -68.21 -25.11
N SER A 319 -38.94 -69.17 -25.66
CA SER A 319 -40.35 -69.35 -25.32
C SER A 319 -40.55 -69.72 -23.85
N GLU A 320 -39.65 -70.53 -23.29
CA GLU A 320 -39.66 -70.91 -21.87
C GLU A 320 -39.29 -69.73 -20.99
N ALA A 321 -38.17 -69.05 -21.31
CA ALA A 321 -37.74 -67.84 -20.61
C ALA A 321 -38.84 -66.75 -20.63
N LYS A 322 -39.49 -66.55 -21.77
CA LYS A 322 -40.58 -65.59 -21.96
C LYS A 322 -41.78 -65.89 -21.06
N GLY A 323 -42.06 -67.17 -20.77
CA GLY A 323 -43.12 -67.58 -19.86
C GLY A 323 -42.96 -66.98 -18.45
N HIS A 324 -41.71 -66.90 -17.98
CA HIS A 324 -41.36 -66.35 -16.67
C HIS A 324 -41.28 -64.81 -16.63
N LEU A 325 -41.01 -64.17 -17.78
CA LEU A 325 -40.74 -62.73 -17.83
C LEU A 325 -41.95 -61.87 -18.17
N ARG A 326 -42.95 -62.41 -18.88
CA ARG A 326 -44.05 -61.65 -19.50
C ARG A 326 -44.97 -60.91 -18.53
N SER A 327 -45.01 -61.31 -17.26
CA SER A 327 -45.83 -60.67 -16.22
C SER A 327 -45.17 -59.41 -15.63
N ASP A 328 -43.86 -59.21 -15.81
CA ASP A 328 -43.14 -58.09 -15.20
C ASP A 328 -43.24 -56.81 -16.06
N LEU A 329 -43.42 -55.67 -15.41
CA LEU A 329 -43.53 -54.37 -16.06
C LEU A 329 -42.27 -53.99 -16.87
N ARG A 330 -41.08 -54.39 -16.39
CA ARG A 330 -39.79 -54.14 -17.06
C ARG A 330 -39.70 -54.89 -18.40
N TYR A 331 -40.31 -56.07 -18.49
CA TYR A 331 -40.42 -56.80 -19.75
C TYR A 331 -41.25 -56.03 -20.79
N ASN A 332 -42.34 -55.38 -20.36
CA ASN A 332 -43.25 -54.68 -21.27
C ASN A 332 -42.70 -53.34 -21.77
N LYS A 333 -41.83 -52.69 -21.00
CA LYS A 333 -41.20 -51.41 -21.34
C LYS A 333 -40.11 -51.52 -22.43
N LEU A 334 -39.48 -52.68 -22.60
CA LEU A 334 -38.44 -52.88 -23.61
C LEU A 334 -39.04 -53.16 -25.01
N PRO A 335 -38.50 -52.61 -26.11
CA PRO A 335 -38.94 -52.94 -27.47
C PRO A 335 -38.80 -54.44 -27.78
N SER A 336 -39.84 -55.04 -28.38
CA SER A 336 -39.91 -56.49 -28.62
C SER A 336 -38.77 -57.06 -29.47
N LYS A 337 -38.23 -56.27 -30.40
CA LYS A 337 -37.18 -56.70 -31.34
C LYS A 337 -35.83 -57.01 -30.66
N ASP A 338 -35.57 -56.42 -29.48
CA ASP A 338 -34.28 -56.50 -28.81
C ASP A 338 -34.27 -57.50 -27.64
N LYS A 339 -35.45 -57.88 -27.14
CA LYS A 339 -35.61 -58.74 -25.93
C LYS A 339 -34.90 -60.08 -26.06
N GLU A 340 -35.11 -60.76 -27.18
CA GLU A 340 -34.54 -62.09 -27.41
C GLU A 340 -33.02 -62.02 -27.58
N SER A 341 -32.51 -61.00 -28.28
CA SER A 341 -31.06 -60.82 -28.44
C SER A 341 -30.37 -60.56 -27.09
N ILE A 342 -30.98 -59.74 -26.23
CA ILE A 342 -30.45 -59.46 -24.89
C ILE A 342 -30.53 -60.70 -24.00
N TRP A 343 -31.63 -61.46 -24.06
CA TRP A 343 -31.76 -62.73 -23.34
C TRP A 343 -30.72 -63.75 -23.80
N ARG A 344 -30.49 -63.93 -25.11
CA ARG A 344 -29.49 -64.88 -25.63
C ARG A 344 -28.11 -64.61 -25.04
N ARG A 345 -27.68 -63.35 -25.05
CA ARG A 345 -26.39 -62.95 -24.44
C ARG A 345 -26.34 -63.27 -22.95
N TYR A 346 -27.42 -63.01 -22.21
CA TYR A 346 -27.51 -63.35 -20.79
C TYR A 346 -27.46 -64.87 -20.55
N ALA A 347 -28.18 -65.66 -21.35
CA ALA A 347 -28.23 -67.11 -21.24
C ALA A 347 -26.86 -67.76 -21.55
N ASP A 348 -26.15 -67.26 -22.56
CA ASP A 348 -24.78 -67.67 -22.88
C ASP A 348 -23.82 -67.39 -21.71
N ASP A 349 -23.92 -66.21 -21.10
CA ASP A 349 -23.11 -65.82 -19.93
C ASP A 349 -23.43 -66.68 -18.71
N LEU A 350 -24.71 -66.99 -18.47
CA LEU A 350 -25.14 -67.85 -17.36
C LEU A 350 -24.65 -69.29 -17.55
N THR A 351 -24.74 -69.81 -18.77
CA THR A 351 -24.24 -71.16 -19.12
C THR A 351 -22.72 -71.23 -18.97
N ARG A 352 -22.00 -70.18 -19.36
CA ARG A 352 -20.55 -70.08 -19.14
C ARG A 352 -20.21 -70.10 -17.65
N LYS A 353 -20.96 -69.38 -16.82
CA LYS A 353 -20.76 -69.34 -15.37
C LYS A 353 -21.02 -70.69 -14.70
N LEU A 354 -22.10 -71.38 -15.09
CA LEU A 354 -22.43 -72.71 -14.58
C LEU A 354 -21.35 -73.74 -14.92
N ARG A 355 -20.84 -73.73 -16.17
CA ARG A 355 -19.72 -74.59 -16.56
C ARG A 355 -18.45 -74.31 -15.75
N GLN A 356 -18.17 -73.04 -15.44
CA GLN A 356 -17.02 -72.66 -14.64
C GLN A 356 -17.16 -73.06 -13.16
N SER A 357 -18.36 -72.99 -12.58
CA SER A 357 -18.61 -73.49 -11.22
C SER A 357 -18.45 -75.00 -11.12
N ASP A 358 -18.95 -75.75 -12.10
CA ASP A 358 -18.81 -77.22 -12.15
C ASP A 358 -17.34 -77.64 -12.25
N THR A 359 -16.53 -76.88 -13.00
CA THR A 359 -15.08 -77.13 -13.12
C THR A 359 -14.36 -76.82 -11.80
N LYS A 360 -14.78 -75.77 -11.08
CA LYS A 360 -14.18 -75.35 -9.80
C LYS A 360 -14.54 -76.25 -8.63
N GLU A 361 -15.75 -76.82 -8.61
CA GLU A 361 -16.13 -77.85 -7.64
C GLU A 361 -15.35 -79.15 -7.86
N LYS A 362 -15.14 -79.53 -9.12
CA LYS A 362 -14.34 -80.71 -9.48
C LYS A 362 -12.87 -80.58 -9.06
N ASP A 363 -12.24 -79.41 -9.28
CA ASP A 363 -10.88 -79.15 -8.80
C ASP A 363 -10.78 -79.11 -7.27
N LYS A 364 -11.80 -78.60 -6.56
CA LYS A 364 -11.83 -78.64 -5.08
C LYS A 364 -11.98 -80.05 -4.53
N SER A 365 -12.81 -80.91 -5.15
CA SER A 365 -12.92 -82.32 -4.74
C SER A 365 -11.64 -83.11 -4.95
N ASP A 366 -10.82 -82.76 -5.95
CA ASP A 366 -9.54 -83.41 -6.21
C ASP A 366 -8.41 -82.91 -5.27
N THR A 367 -8.57 -81.73 -4.64
CA THR A 367 -7.54 -81.13 -3.77
C THR A 367 -7.70 -81.53 -2.29
N ASP A 368 -8.93 -81.80 -1.80
CA ASP A 368 -9.18 -82.27 -0.42
C ASP A 368 -8.77 -83.74 -0.19
N GLY A 369 -8.38 -84.46 -1.25
CA GLY A 369 -7.92 -85.86 -1.21
C GLY A 369 -6.43 -86.08 -0.94
N LYS A 370 -5.62 -85.02 -0.73
CA LYS A 370 -4.16 -85.16 -0.51
C LYS A 370 -3.75 -84.79 0.92
N GLN A 371 -3.63 -85.79 1.80
CA GLN A 371 -2.77 -85.70 2.99
C GLN A 371 -1.28 -85.60 2.59
N PRO A 372 -0.44 -84.82 3.30
CA PRO A 372 0.97 -84.69 2.99
C PRO A 372 1.75 -85.91 3.50
N ARG A 373 2.38 -86.68 2.61
CA ARG A 373 3.31 -87.75 2.98
C ARG A 373 4.75 -87.24 3.04
N SER A 374 5.28 -87.33 4.26
CA SER A 374 6.69 -87.28 4.65
C SER A 374 7.49 -88.48 4.14
N SER A 375 8.81 -88.35 4.29
CA SER A 375 9.88 -89.36 4.26
C SER A 375 10.55 -89.54 2.89
N ASP A 376 11.87 -89.44 2.76
CA ASP A 376 12.92 -90.23 3.43
C ASP A 376 14.34 -89.64 3.11
N PRO A 377 15.50 -90.19 3.58
CA PRO A 377 15.94 -90.47 4.95
C PRO A 377 17.47 -90.13 5.10
N PRO A 378 18.37 -90.77 5.90
CA PRO A 378 19.36 -90.02 6.69
C PRO A 378 20.87 -90.33 6.43
N ARG A 379 21.74 -89.39 6.89
CA ARG A 379 23.13 -89.57 7.42
C ARG A 379 24.24 -90.02 6.43
N ARG A 380 25.55 -89.72 6.57
CA ARG A 380 26.42 -89.05 7.56
C ARG A 380 27.83 -88.93 6.92
N ARG A 381 28.54 -87.80 7.08
CA ARG A 381 29.80 -87.67 7.85
C ARG A 381 30.29 -86.24 7.78
#